data_AF-A0A4R5DAY7-F1
#
_entry.id   AF-A0A4R5DAY7-F1
#
_cell.length_a   1.000
_cell.length_b   1.000
_cell.length_c   1.000
_cell.angle_alpha   90.00
_cell.angle_beta   90.00
_cell.angle_gamma   90.00
#
_symmetry.space_group_name_H-M   'P 1'
#
loop_
_entity.id
_entity.type
_entity.pdbx_description
1 polymer ?
#
loop_
_entity_poly.entity_id
_entity_poly.type
_entity_poly.pdbx_seq_one_letter_code
_entity_poly.pdbx_strand_id
1 'polypeptide(L)'
;MQKLIFSILALILWNCNSKSEKQIETKSLNTSVLTKSLFNQIGADINSSVDVENMNINEVKNLLKLMVKTDQQYRDSLEIGDKKHEAFYLQKLKANDEANLKLLDKIIQYHGWPGLSKFGEEGATTAWLVIWHHRDKRHILCRYYNLMEEAVRNKEMHPGALKTIDKGLALLSPDQIEY
;
A
#
# COMPACT_ATOMS: atom_id res chain seq x y z
N MET A 1 -63.35 -40.14 36.62
CA MET A 1 -62.31 -40.71 35.73
C MET A 1 -61.00 -39.95 35.97
N GLN A 2 -59.92 -40.69 36.28
CA GLN A 2 -58.47 -40.37 36.23
C GLN A 2 -58.08 -39.42 35.06
N LYS A 3 -57.04 -38.55 35.04
CA LYS A 3 -55.63 -38.46 35.57
C LYS A 3 -55.24 -36.94 35.66
N LEU A 4 -54.45 -36.37 36.59
CA LEU A 4 -52.96 -36.39 36.78
C LEU A 4 -52.22 -36.12 35.43
N ILE A 5 -51.35 -35.12 35.19
CA ILE A 5 -50.10 -34.67 35.87
C ILE A 5 -49.64 -33.27 35.36
N PHE A 6 -48.85 -32.61 36.21
CA PHE A 6 -48.11 -31.33 36.18
C PHE A 6 -47.11 -31.01 35.04
N SER A 7 -46.69 -29.72 35.05
CA SER A 7 -45.31 -29.18 34.83
C SER A 7 -44.95 -28.78 33.37
N ILE A 8 -44.26 -27.67 33.03
CA ILE A 8 -43.11 -26.96 33.64
C ILE A 8 -43.06 -25.46 33.22
N LEU A 9 -42.56 -24.66 34.18
CA LEU A 9 -41.97 -23.30 34.20
C LEU A 9 -41.50 -22.61 32.90
N ALA A 10 -41.65 -21.27 32.86
CA ALA A 10 -40.52 -20.32 33.00
C ALA A 10 -41.01 -18.87 33.23
N LEU A 11 -40.85 -18.41 34.47
CA LEU A 11 -40.82 -16.99 34.87
C LEU A 11 -39.36 -16.62 35.16
N ILE A 12 -39.03 -15.33 35.03
CA ILE A 12 -38.04 -14.49 35.76
C ILE A 12 -37.52 -13.44 34.75
N LEU A 13 -38.12 -12.24 34.72
CA LEU A 13 -37.88 -11.06 35.57
C LEU A 13 -36.69 -10.21 35.11
N TRP A 14 -37.06 -9.01 34.70
CA TRP A 14 -36.29 -7.79 34.54
C TRP A 14 -36.02 -7.20 35.93
N ASN A 15 -34.76 -6.92 36.32
CA ASN A 15 -34.35 -5.57 36.78
C ASN A 15 -32.85 -5.39 37.09
N CYS A 16 -32.41 -4.15 36.80
CA CYS A 16 -31.44 -3.27 37.48
C CYS A 16 -29.92 -3.55 37.57
N ASN A 17 -29.18 -2.68 36.87
CA ASN A 17 -28.32 -1.60 37.41
C ASN A 17 -26.92 -1.88 38.03
N SER A 18 -25.98 -1.05 37.53
CA SER A 18 -24.81 -0.43 38.18
C SER A 18 -23.40 -1.06 38.09
N LYS A 19 -22.56 -0.31 37.34
CA LYS A 19 -21.11 -0.02 37.51
C LYS A 19 -20.19 -1.11 38.10
N SER A 20 -19.24 -1.56 37.27
CA SER A 20 -17.82 -1.30 37.56
C SER A 20 -17.01 -1.25 36.26
N GLU A 21 -16.29 -0.14 36.07
CA GLU A 21 -15.28 0.03 35.04
C GLU A 21 -14.08 -0.90 35.35
N LYS A 22 -13.67 -1.69 34.36
CA LYS A 22 -12.27 -2.08 34.22
C LYS A 22 -11.80 -1.61 32.86
N GLN A 23 -10.98 -0.57 32.89
CA GLN A 23 -10.19 -0.12 31.76
C GLN A 23 -9.32 -1.28 31.30
N ILE A 24 -9.67 -1.87 30.15
CA ILE A 24 -8.72 -2.65 29.36
C ILE A 24 -7.96 -1.62 28.55
N GLU A 25 -6.71 -1.39 28.95
CA GLU A 25 -5.71 -0.62 28.24
C GLU A 25 -5.41 -1.33 26.92
N THR A 26 -6.30 -1.12 25.94
CA THR A 26 -5.98 -1.35 24.55
C THR A 26 -4.95 -0.28 24.20
N LYS A 27 -3.72 -0.72 23.91
CA LYS A 27 -2.67 0.12 23.36
C LYS A 27 -3.12 0.56 21.97
N SER A 28 -3.99 1.58 21.97
CA SER A 28 -4.54 2.29 20.85
C SER A 28 -3.38 2.75 19.98
N LEU A 29 -3.31 2.20 18.77
CA LEU A 29 -2.45 2.71 17.72
C LEU A 29 -2.84 4.17 17.53
N ASN A 30 -1.92 5.09 17.88
CA ASN A 30 -2.15 6.53 17.87
C ASN A 30 -2.84 6.98 16.58
N THR A 31 -4.14 7.20 16.70
CA THR A 31 -5.04 7.66 15.64
C THR A 31 -4.94 9.17 15.43
N SER A 32 -3.94 9.80 16.08
CA SER A 32 -3.61 11.23 15.97
C SER A 32 -2.80 11.59 14.73
N VAL A 33 -2.43 10.62 13.88
CA VAL A 33 -1.84 10.89 12.55
C VAL A 33 -2.90 11.30 11.52
N LEU A 34 -4.20 11.13 11.81
CA LEU A 34 -5.27 11.30 10.82
C LEU A 34 -6.06 12.61 10.89
N THR A 35 -5.71 13.57 11.77
CA THR A 35 -6.49 14.81 11.90
C THR A 35 -5.64 16.07 12.00
N LYS A 36 -4.96 16.44 10.89
CA LYS A 36 -4.71 17.87 10.61
C LYS A 36 -4.34 18.13 9.15
N SER A 37 -5.37 18.39 8.32
CA SER A 37 -5.42 19.48 7.33
C SER A 37 -6.41 19.11 6.23
N LEU A 38 -7.63 19.66 6.33
CA LEU A 38 -8.65 19.57 5.28
C LEU A 38 -8.36 20.51 4.10
N PHE A 39 -7.26 21.28 4.09
CA PHE A 39 -6.97 22.28 3.05
C PHE A 39 -5.51 22.30 2.61
N ASN A 40 -5.00 21.13 2.23
CA ASN A 40 -4.02 20.98 1.14
C ASN A 40 -4.18 19.59 0.49
N GLN A 41 -5.35 19.35 -0.12
CA GLN A 41 -5.76 18.04 -0.65
C GLN A 41 -5.03 17.58 -1.93
N ILE A 42 -3.98 18.30 -2.34
CA ILE A 42 -3.22 18.09 -3.59
C ILE A 42 -2.00 17.17 -3.40
N GLY A 43 -1.68 16.80 -2.15
CA GLY A 43 -0.56 15.92 -1.82
C GLY A 43 -0.86 14.43 -2.05
N ALA A 44 0.22 13.63 -1.98
CA ALA A 44 0.14 12.18 -1.94
C ALA A 44 -0.67 11.72 -0.72
N ASP A 45 -1.37 10.59 -0.86
CA ASP A 45 -2.13 9.97 0.24
C ASP A 45 -1.21 9.21 1.22
N ILE A 46 0.02 8.93 0.78
CA ILE A 46 1.04 8.29 1.59
C ILE A 46 2.14 9.29 1.99
N ASN A 47 2.51 9.26 3.26
CA ASN A 47 3.61 10.08 3.76
C ASN A 47 4.96 9.47 3.35
N SER A 48 5.62 10.05 2.35
CA SER A 48 6.95 9.61 1.92
C SER A 48 8.06 9.84 2.96
N SER A 49 7.78 10.54 4.06
CA SER A 49 8.72 10.86 5.14
C SER A 49 8.67 9.87 6.30
N VAL A 50 7.98 8.74 6.17
CA VAL A 50 8.04 7.68 7.19
C VAL A 50 9.47 7.19 7.40
N ASP A 51 9.77 6.81 8.65
CA ASP A 51 11.06 6.31 9.09
C ASP A 51 11.20 4.83 8.73
N VAL A 52 11.57 4.56 7.48
CA VAL A 52 11.72 3.21 6.94
C VAL A 52 12.90 2.46 7.57
N GLU A 53 13.94 3.18 8.00
CA GLU A 53 15.15 2.60 8.58
C GLU A 53 14.83 1.76 9.83
N ASN A 54 13.98 2.28 10.70
CA ASN A 54 13.62 1.65 11.97
C ASN A 54 12.42 0.70 11.89
N MET A 55 11.87 0.46 10.69
CA MET A 55 10.76 -0.50 10.51
C MET A 55 11.25 -1.94 10.52
N ASN A 56 10.48 -2.84 11.14
CA ASN A 56 10.67 -4.28 10.96
C ASN A 56 10.03 -4.77 9.64
N ILE A 57 10.31 -6.02 9.26
CA ILE A 57 9.84 -6.59 7.98
C ILE A 57 8.32 -6.58 7.83
N ASN A 58 7.55 -6.80 8.91
CA ASN A 58 6.08 -6.76 8.82
C ASN A 58 5.56 -5.35 8.62
N GLU A 59 6.21 -4.35 9.21
CA GLU A 59 5.89 -2.94 8.99
C GLU A 59 6.18 -2.52 7.56
N VAL A 60 7.32 -2.94 6.99
CA VAL A 60 7.65 -2.69 5.57
C VAL A 60 6.67 -3.41 4.64
N LYS A 61 6.24 -4.64 4.96
CA LYS A 61 5.17 -5.33 4.20
C LYS A 61 3.87 -4.52 4.21
N ASN A 62 3.46 -3.99 5.36
CA ASN A 62 2.27 -3.16 5.46
C ASN A 62 2.44 -1.82 4.71
N LEU A 63 3.64 -1.26 4.69
CA LEU A 63 3.96 -0.08 3.91
C LEU A 63 3.82 -0.34 2.40
N LEU A 64 4.39 -1.44 1.89
CA LEU A 64 4.27 -1.83 0.48
C LEU A 64 2.80 -2.03 0.06
N LYS A 65 2.00 -2.70 0.92
CA LYS A 65 0.55 -2.82 0.73
C LYS A 65 -0.15 -1.48 0.62
N LEU A 66 0.22 -0.53 1.48
CA LEU A 66 -0.35 0.81 1.46
C LEU A 66 0.06 1.57 0.19
N MET A 67 1.34 1.48 -0.21
CA MET A 67 1.86 2.12 -1.42
C MET A 67 1.03 1.72 -2.66
N VAL A 68 0.87 0.42 -2.91
CA VAL A 68 0.10 -0.06 -4.07
C VAL A 68 -1.38 0.29 -3.97
N LYS A 69 -1.99 0.15 -2.79
CA LYS A 69 -3.41 0.49 -2.59
C LYS A 69 -3.69 1.96 -2.87
N THR A 70 -2.85 2.85 -2.36
CA THR A 70 -3.04 4.29 -2.52
C THR A 70 -2.84 4.76 -3.96
N ASP A 71 -2.00 4.06 -4.73
CA ASP A 71 -1.80 4.35 -6.15
C ASP A 71 -2.93 3.77 -7.02
N GLN A 72 -3.21 2.48 -6.86
CA GLN A 72 -4.13 1.76 -7.74
C GLN A 72 -5.56 2.29 -7.67
N GLN A 73 -6.03 2.75 -6.51
CA GLN A 73 -7.38 3.33 -6.37
C GLN A 73 -7.65 4.48 -7.35
N TYR A 74 -6.65 5.30 -7.69
CA TYR A 74 -6.83 6.43 -8.62
C TYR A 74 -6.67 6.00 -10.07
N ARG A 75 -5.86 4.98 -10.35
CA ARG A 75 -5.82 4.34 -11.68
C ARG A 75 -7.18 3.72 -12.00
N ASP A 76 -7.72 2.95 -11.06
CA ASP A 76 -9.05 2.34 -11.19
C ASP A 76 -10.12 3.43 -11.38
N SER A 77 -10.06 4.51 -10.59
CA SER A 77 -11.00 5.64 -10.72
C SER A 77 -10.89 6.37 -12.06
N LEU A 78 -9.73 6.39 -12.71
CA LEU A 78 -9.56 6.95 -14.06
C LEU A 78 -10.09 6.01 -15.15
N GLU A 79 -10.02 4.70 -14.94
CA GLU A 79 -10.50 3.70 -15.89
C GLU A 79 -12.03 3.55 -15.86
N ILE A 80 -12.63 3.53 -14.65
CA ILE A 80 -14.06 3.21 -14.47
C ILE A 80 -14.90 4.37 -13.93
N GLY A 81 -14.27 5.46 -13.49
CA GLY A 81 -14.93 6.53 -12.73
C GLY A 81 -15.50 7.69 -13.55
N ASP A 82 -16.08 8.66 -12.85
CA ASP A 82 -16.67 9.86 -13.43
C ASP A 82 -15.57 10.84 -13.90
N LYS A 83 -15.58 11.17 -15.19
CA LYS A 83 -14.66 12.15 -15.81
C LYS A 83 -14.67 13.52 -15.12
N LYS A 84 -15.73 13.87 -14.38
CA LYS A 84 -15.77 15.13 -13.61
C LYS A 84 -14.64 15.28 -12.59
N HIS A 85 -14.07 14.18 -12.12
CA HIS A 85 -12.96 14.19 -11.14
C HIS A 85 -11.61 13.79 -11.74
N GLU A 86 -11.52 13.66 -13.06
CA GLU A 86 -10.31 13.19 -13.76
C GLU A 86 -9.06 14.00 -13.38
N ALA A 87 -9.16 15.33 -13.39
CA ALA A 87 -8.04 16.21 -13.01
C ALA A 87 -7.55 15.95 -11.57
N PHE A 88 -8.48 15.70 -10.64
CA PHE A 88 -8.14 15.37 -9.25
C PHE A 88 -7.46 14.00 -9.16
N TYR A 89 -7.99 12.97 -9.85
CA TYR A 89 -7.38 11.64 -9.86
C TYR A 89 -6.00 11.64 -10.51
N LEU A 90 -5.80 12.35 -11.63
CA LEU A 90 -4.48 12.50 -12.27
C LEU A 90 -3.47 13.17 -11.35
N GLN A 91 -3.90 14.20 -10.62
CA GLN A 91 -3.04 14.89 -9.65
C GLN A 91 -2.64 13.96 -8.50
N LYS A 92 -3.60 13.21 -7.95
CA LYS A 92 -3.36 12.23 -6.89
C LYS A 92 -2.44 11.10 -7.34
N LEU A 93 -2.68 10.58 -8.54
CA LEU A 93 -1.88 9.55 -9.16
C LEU A 93 -0.41 9.98 -9.25
N LYS A 94 -0.16 11.15 -9.84
CA LYS A 94 1.19 11.70 -9.97
C LYS A 94 1.85 11.90 -8.60
N ALA A 95 1.12 12.43 -7.62
CA ALA A 95 1.67 12.63 -6.29
C ALA A 95 2.02 11.30 -5.60
N ASN A 96 1.19 10.27 -5.76
CA ASN A 96 1.43 8.94 -5.19
C ASN A 96 2.58 8.22 -5.88
N ASP A 97 2.71 8.30 -7.21
CA ASP A 97 3.85 7.75 -7.95
C ASP A 97 5.18 8.30 -7.40
N GLU A 98 5.28 9.62 -7.25
CA GLU A 98 6.49 10.28 -6.73
C GLU A 98 6.76 9.93 -5.25
N ALA A 99 5.72 9.84 -4.42
CA ALA A 99 5.87 9.45 -3.02
C ALA A 99 6.30 7.98 -2.88
N ASN A 100 5.72 7.10 -3.69
CA ASN A 100 6.04 5.68 -3.71
C ASN A 100 7.46 5.42 -4.19
N LEU A 101 7.94 6.15 -5.21
CA LEU A 101 9.33 6.03 -5.68
C LEU A 101 10.32 6.40 -4.57
N LYS A 102 10.07 7.49 -3.84
CA LYS A 102 10.89 7.90 -2.68
C LYS A 102 10.88 6.86 -1.56
N LEU A 103 9.74 6.22 -1.32
CA LEU A 103 9.64 5.15 -0.32
C LEU A 103 10.36 3.89 -0.78
N LEU A 104 10.22 3.52 -2.05
CA LEU A 104 10.93 2.37 -2.61
C LEU A 104 12.44 2.55 -2.51
N ASP A 105 12.95 3.76 -2.78
CA ASP A 105 14.36 4.10 -2.58
C ASP A 105 14.83 3.82 -1.15
N LYS A 106 14.08 4.29 -0.16
CA LYS A 106 14.39 4.06 1.25
C LYS A 106 14.31 2.57 1.61
N ILE A 107 13.28 1.87 1.13
CA ILE A 107 13.13 0.43 1.38
C ILE A 107 14.32 -0.33 0.79
N ILE A 108 14.71 -0.03 -0.45
CA ILE A 108 15.88 -0.66 -1.08
C ILE A 108 17.16 -0.36 -0.29
N GLN A 109 17.35 0.89 0.14
CA GLN A 109 18.52 1.32 0.89
C GLN A 109 18.67 0.56 2.22
N TYR A 110 17.60 0.44 3.00
CA TYR A 110 17.67 -0.09 4.37
C TYR A 110 17.31 -1.57 4.48
N HIS A 111 16.49 -2.08 3.55
CA HIS A 111 15.96 -3.44 3.60
C HIS A 111 16.30 -4.29 2.36
N GLY A 112 16.97 -3.72 1.37
CA GLY A 112 17.25 -4.38 0.10
C GLY A 112 16.02 -4.44 -0.82
N TRP A 113 16.19 -5.05 -1.99
CA TRP A 113 15.11 -5.23 -2.96
C TRP A 113 13.90 -5.92 -2.32
N PRO A 114 12.65 -5.42 -2.51
CA PRO A 114 11.46 -6.04 -1.96
C PRO A 114 11.07 -7.40 -2.59
N GLY A 115 11.97 -8.37 -2.59
CA GLY A 115 11.81 -9.66 -3.26
C GLY A 115 10.81 -10.63 -2.63
N LEU A 116 10.45 -11.65 -3.41
CA LEU A 116 9.55 -12.75 -3.03
C LEU A 116 9.87 -13.39 -1.68
N SER A 117 11.12 -13.72 -1.40
CA SER A 117 11.48 -14.47 -0.18
C SER A 117 11.28 -13.66 1.10
N LYS A 118 11.59 -12.36 1.06
CA LYS A 118 11.55 -11.48 2.23
C LYS A 118 10.18 -10.79 2.39
N PHE A 119 9.59 -10.36 1.29
CA PHE A 119 8.38 -9.53 1.30
C PHE A 119 7.15 -10.20 0.68
N GLY A 120 7.29 -11.39 0.09
CA GLY A 120 6.20 -12.10 -0.58
C GLY A 120 5.89 -11.53 -1.95
N GLU A 121 4.95 -12.18 -2.64
CA GLU A 121 4.53 -11.82 -4.01
C GLU A 121 4.03 -10.39 -4.12
N GLU A 122 3.26 -9.93 -3.14
CA GLU A 122 2.74 -8.56 -3.10
C GLU A 122 3.86 -7.52 -2.98
N GLY A 123 4.89 -7.78 -2.16
CA GLY A 123 6.05 -6.91 -2.03
C GLY A 123 6.87 -6.82 -3.32
N ALA A 124 7.15 -7.97 -3.93
CA ALA A 124 7.88 -8.05 -5.19
C ALA A 124 7.14 -7.35 -6.33
N THR A 125 5.83 -7.54 -6.40
CA THR A 125 4.97 -6.90 -7.39
C THR A 125 4.89 -5.40 -7.15
N THR A 126 4.78 -4.94 -5.90
CA THR A 126 4.75 -3.52 -5.55
C THR A 126 6.02 -2.81 -5.99
N ALA A 127 7.20 -3.38 -5.70
CA ALA A 127 8.47 -2.79 -6.11
C ALA A 127 8.57 -2.60 -7.63
N TRP A 128 8.16 -3.61 -8.39
CA TRP A 128 8.12 -3.52 -9.85
C TRP A 128 7.09 -2.49 -10.35
N LEU A 129 5.87 -2.47 -9.81
CA LEU A 129 4.82 -1.54 -10.21
C LEU A 129 5.26 -0.08 -10.03
N VAL A 130 5.87 0.25 -8.89
CA VAL A 130 6.37 1.61 -8.62
C VAL A 130 7.36 2.05 -9.70
N ILE A 131 8.28 1.18 -10.14
CA ILE A 131 9.23 1.51 -11.21
C ILE A 131 8.51 1.58 -12.56
N TRP A 132 7.63 0.62 -12.87
CA TRP A 132 6.89 0.56 -14.12
C TRP A 132 5.95 1.76 -14.33
N HIS A 133 5.41 2.35 -13.27
CA HIS A 133 4.58 3.54 -13.39
C HIS A 133 5.37 4.76 -13.88
N HIS A 134 6.70 4.73 -13.79
CA HIS A 134 7.62 5.71 -14.33
C HIS A 134 8.21 5.29 -15.70
N ARG A 135 7.52 4.44 -16.45
CA ARG A 135 7.97 3.90 -17.76
C ARG A 135 8.20 4.93 -18.87
N ASP A 136 7.80 6.18 -18.66
CA ASP A 136 8.08 7.32 -19.52
C ASP A 136 9.41 8.01 -19.17
N LYS A 137 10.00 7.70 -18.01
CA LYS A 137 11.23 8.30 -17.50
C LYS A 137 12.40 7.33 -17.60
N ARG A 138 13.18 7.43 -18.68
CA ARG A 138 14.31 6.54 -18.98
C ARG A 138 15.31 6.45 -17.82
N HIS A 139 15.66 7.59 -17.23
CA HIS A 139 16.63 7.65 -16.13
C HIS A 139 16.18 6.84 -14.90
N ILE A 140 14.87 6.79 -14.61
CA ILE A 140 14.32 5.97 -13.53
C ILE A 140 14.46 4.49 -13.87
N LEU A 141 14.02 4.08 -15.07
CA LEU A 141 14.13 2.68 -15.49
C LEU A 141 15.58 2.19 -15.43
N CYS A 142 16.53 2.97 -15.96
CA CYS A 142 17.96 2.64 -15.92
C CYS A 142 18.50 2.55 -14.49
N ARG A 143 18.07 3.44 -13.58
CA ARG A 143 18.52 3.46 -12.17
C ARG A 143 18.28 2.13 -11.45
N TYR A 144 17.14 1.47 -11.69
CA TYR A 144 16.79 0.21 -11.02
C TYR A 144 17.05 -1.03 -11.88
N TYR A 145 17.49 -0.87 -13.13
CA TYR A 145 17.57 -1.98 -14.08
C TYR A 145 18.45 -3.14 -13.56
N ASN A 146 19.66 -2.84 -13.09
CA ASN A 146 20.57 -3.86 -12.57
C ASN A 146 20.00 -4.58 -11.33
N LEU A 147 19.29 -3.87 -10.46
CA LEU A 147 18.62 -4.45 -9.29
C LEU A 147 17.50 -5.41 -9.72
N MET A 148 16.71 -5.03 -10.73
CA MET A 148 15.66 -5.87 -11.28
C MET A 148 16.22 -7.10 -12.01
N GLU A 149 17.31 -6.97 -12.76
CA GLU A 149 18.01 -8.11 -13.36
C GLU A 149 18.50 -9.08 -12.29
N GLU A 150 19.11 -8.57 -11.21
CA GLU A 150 19.56 -9.38 -10.10
C GLU A 150 18.39 -10.09 -9.40
N ALA A 151 17.30 -9.37 -9.15
CA ALA A 151 16.09 -9.95 -8.57
C ALA A 151 15.52 -11.08 -9.44
N VAL A 152 15.53 -10.96 -10.77
CA VAL A 152 15.11 -12.06 -11.66
C VAL A 152 16.07 -13.24 -11.58
N ARG A 153 17.39 -13.01 -11.61
CA ARG A 153 18.40 -14.09 -11.50
C ARG A 153 18.24 -14.87 -10.20
N ASN A 154 17.92 -14.17 -9.11
CA ASN A 154 17.74 -14.74 -7.78
C ASN A 154 16.32 -15.29 -7.54
N LYS A 155 15.43 -15.26 -8.54
CA LYS A 155 14.01 -15.67 -8.43
C LYS A 155 13.23 -14.88 -7.38
N GLU A 156 13.60 -13.62 -7.18
CA GLU A 156 12.97 -12.64 -6.28
C GLU A 156 11.97 -11.73 -7.02
N MET A 157 11.97 -11.75 -8.36
CA MET A 157 11.03 -11.06 -9.23
C MET A 157 10.70 -11.92 -10.47
N HIS A 158 9.47 -11.85 -10.97
CA HIS A 158 9.07 -12.60 -12.17
C HIS A 158 9.79 -12.06 -13.44
N PRO A 159 10.34 -12.91 -14.33
CA PRO A 159 11.09 -12.46 -15.51
C PRO A 159 10.25 -11.66 -16.51
N GLY A 160 8.95 -11.91 -16.59
CA GLY A 160 8.03 -11.12 -17.43
C GLY A 160 7.94 -9.64 -17.01
N ALA A 161 8.20 -9.34 -15.74
CA ALA A 161 8.22 -7.97 -15.20
C ALA A 161 9.41 -7.19 -15.76
N LEU A 162 10.61 -7.79 -15.74
CA LEU A 162 11.82 -7.24 -16.36
C LEU A 162 11.66 -7.06 -17.88
N LYS A 163 11.09 -8.04 -18.58
CA LYS A 163 10.81 -7.93 -20.03
C LYS A 163 9.93 -6.73 -20.38
N THR A 164 9.07 -6.31 -19.45
CA THR A 164 8.22 -5.13 -19.64
C THR A 164 9.03 -3.84 -19.51
N ILE A 165 10.02 -3.82 -18.62
CA ILE A 165 11.01 -2.72 -18.51
C ILE A 165 11.89 -2.64 -19.76
N ASP A 166 12.38 -3.78 -20.29
CA ASP A 166 13.18 -3.83 -21.52
C ASP A 166 12.47 -3.14 -22.69
N LYS A 167 11.19 -3.46 -22.85
CA LYS A 167 10.33 -2.84 -23.87
C LYS A 167 10.20 -1.33 -23.65
N GLY A 168 10.00 -0.89 -22.41
CA GLY A 168 9.97 0.53 -22.07
C GLY A 168 11.26 1.24 -22.45
N LEU A 169 12.41 0.68 -22.06
CA LEU A 169 13.72 1.21 -22.39
C LEU A 169 14.00 1.24 -23.90
N ALA A 170 13.49 0.27 -24.67
CA ALA A 170 13.65 0.25 -26.13
C ALA A 170 12.81 1.34 -26.83
N LEU A 171 11.71 1.78 -26.24
CA LEU A 171 10.82 2.82 -26.79
C LEU A 171 11.27 4.24 -26.46
N LEU A 172 12.04 4.42 -25.39
CA LEU A 172 12.58 5.72 -24.97
C LEU A 172 13.92 5.98 -25.65
N SER A 173 14.01 7.00 -26.50
CA SER A 173 15.28 7.40 -27.14
C SER A 173 16.35 7.73 -26.08
N PRO A 174 17.64 7.39 -26.30
CA PRO A 174 18.74 7.85 -25.45
C PRO A 174 18.79 9.38 -25.28
N ASP A 175 18.24 10.12 -26.24
CA ASP A 175 18.30 11.59 -26.30
C ASP A 175 17.14 12.28 -25.53
N GLN A 176 16.21 11.52 -24.93
CA GLN A 176 15.10 12.06 -24.12
C GLN A 176 15.46 12.24 -22.63
N ILE A 177 16.71 12.60 -22.35
CA ILE A 177 17.16 12.91 -20.98
C ILE A 177 16.70 14.35 -20.67
N GLU A 178 15.49 14.49 -20.14
CA GLU A 178 15.21 15.65 -19.29
C GLU A 178 16.01 15.47 -18.00
N TYR A 179 17.02 16.34 -17.84
CA TYR A 179 17.85 16.47 -16.63
C TYR A 179 17.06 17.13 -15.49
#